data_AF-A0A6I9WWG7-F1
#
_entry.id   AF-A0A6I9WWG7-F1
#
_cell.length_a   1.000
_cell.length_b   1.000
_cell.length_c   1.000
_cell.angle_alpha   90.00
_cell.angle_beta   90.00
_cell.angle_gamma   90.00
#
_symmetry.space_group_name_H-M   'P 1'
#
loop_
_entity.id
_entity.type
_entity.pdbx_description
1 polymer ?
#
loop_
_entity_poly.entity_id
_entity_poly.type
_entity_poly.pdbx_seq_one_letter_code
_entity_poly.pdbx_strand_id
1 'polypeptide(L)'
;GFASGDLDKDAYAVRMFAERGIEFICTQSFAKNFGLYNERVGNIIFVMADTKEMIHAKSQLTLIIRGMYSNPPNHGARIVATVLKNPELFEEWKDHIRTMSNRIKEMRIGLHQRLLKLGTPGTWDHIVQQIGMFSYTGLNEKQVLHLRNHYHIYTLRSGRINMCGLNETNLDYVANAINETIKLFPDAQSDCTC
;
A
#
# COMPACT_ATOMS: atom_id res chain seq x y z
N GLY A 1 -0.59 10.61 -0.48
CA GLY A 1 -0.58 10.54 -1.94
C GLY A 1 -1.13 9.23 -2.43
N PHE A 2 -0.40 8.13 -2.23
CA PHE A 2 -0.65 6.91 -2.99
C PHE A 2 -1.92 6.13 -2.61
N ALA A 3 -2.44 6.30 -1.40
CA ALA A 3 -3.61 5.54 -0.94
C ALA A 3 -4.92 6.19 -1.40
N SER A 4 -5.02 7.51 -1.28
CA SER A 4 -6.23 8.25 -1.67
C SER A 4 -6.14 8.95 -3.03
N GLY A 5 -4.95 9.13 -3.59
CA GLY A 5 -4.69 10.02 -4.73
C GLY A 5 -4.36 11.46 -4.31
N ASP A 6 -4.38 11.75 -3.01
CA ASP A 6 -4.20 13.09 -2.46
C ASP A 6 -3.01 13.09 -1.49
N LEU A 7 -2.09 14.04 -1.65
CA LEU A 7 -0.88 14.15 -0.84
C LEU A 7 -1.22 14.51 0.61
N ASP A 8 -2.09 15.50 0.79
CA ASP A 8 -2.42 16.10 2.09
C ASP A 8 -3.31 15.19 2.91
N LYS A 9 -4.30 14.55 2.27
CA LYS A 9 -5.20 13.59 2.92
C LYS A 9 -4.44 12.42 3.53
N ASP A 10 -3.50 11.83 2.80
CA ASP A 10 -2.72 10.69 3.34
C ASP A 10 -1.65 11.16 4.35
N ALA A 11 -1.22 12.43 4.29
CA ALA A 11 -0.25 12.99 5.22
C ALA A 11 -0.91 13.54 6.51
N TYR A 12 -2.25 13.55 6.58
CA TYR A 12 -3.01 14.15 7.67
C TYR A 12 -2.54 13.71 9.05
N ALA A 13 -2.41 12.40 9.30
CA ALA A 13 -2.01 11.90 10.61
C ALA A 13 -0.63 12.42 11.04
N VAL A 14 0.35 12.43 10.12
CA VAL A 14 1.70 12.93 10.40
C VAL A 14 1.69 14.43 10.71
N ARG A 15 0.94 15.22 9.92
CA ARG A 15 0.81 16.67 10.14
C ARG A 15 0.07 16.99 11.44
N MET A 16 -1.01 16.28 11.73
CA MET A 16 -1.77 16.44 12.98
C MET A 16 -0.90 16.19 14.22
N PHE A 17 -0.03 15.19 14.20
CA PHE A 17 0.90 14.94 15.31
C PHE A 17 1.91 16.09 15.44
N ALA A 18 2.46 16.57 14.34
CA ALA A 18 3.42 17.68 14.35
C ALA A 18 2.77 18.99 14.84
N GLU A 19 1.56 19.30 14.38
CA GLU A 19 0.78 20.47 14.81
C GLU A 19 0.45 20.46 16.30
N ARG A 20 0.33 19.26 16.91
CA ARG A 20 0.14 19.09 18.35
C ARG A 20 1.45 19.11 19.16
N GLY A 21 2.59 19.36 18.52
CA GLY A 21 3.90 19.36 19.16
C GLY A 21 4.34 17.98 19.65
N ILE A 22 3.76 16.90 19.12
CA ILE A 22 4.18 15.54 19.45
C ILE A 22 5.47 15.24 18.69
N GLU A 23 6.51 14.84 19.40
CA GLU A 23 7.77 14.42 18.79
C GLU A 23 7.65 13.00 18.22
N PHE A 24 8.17 12.79 17.02
CA PHE A 24 8.16 11.48 16.37
C PHE A 24 9.23 11.35 15.29
N ILE A 25 9.44 10.10 14.86
CA ILE A 25 10.23 9.77 13.68
C ILE A 25 9.28 9.33 12.57
N CYS A 26 9.42 9.90 11.38
CA CYS A 26 8.71 9.49 10.19
C CYS A 26 9.69 8.91 9.17
N THR A 27 9.36 7.76 8.59
CA THR A 27 10.12 7.17 7.48
C THR A 27 9.30 7.27 6.20
N GLN A 28 9.84 7.96 5.19
CA GLN A 28 9.18 8.15 3.90
C GLN A 28 9.86 7.27 2.85
N SER A 29 9.07 6.56 2.06
CA SER A 29 9.56 5.82 0.91
C SER A 29 9.05 6.42 -0.38
N PHE A 30 9.93 6.59 -1.36
CA PHE A 30 9.56 6.98 -2.73
C PHE A 30 9.38 5.79 -3.67
N ALA A 31 9.46 4.56 -3.16
CA ALA A 31 9.40 3.38 -4.00
C ALA A 31 8.07 3.23 -4.77
N LYS A 32 6.94 3.65 -4.18
CA LYS A 32 5.60 3.41 -4.72
C LYS A 32 5.05 4.63 -5.45
N ASN A 33 5.07 5.79 -4.79
CA ASN A 33 4.54 7.03 -5.33
C ASN A 33 5.38 7.63 -6.47
N PHE A 34 6.66 7.27 -6.59
CA PHE A 34 7.51 7.61 -7.75
C PHE A 34 7.82 6.40 -8.65
N GLY A 35 7.39 5.19 -8.28
CA GLY A 35 7.76 3.97 -9.01
C GLY A 35 9.24 3.60 -8.90
N LEU A 36 10.02 4.24 -8.03
CA LEU A 36 11.47 4.05 -7.87
C LEU A 36 11.80 2.88 -6.95
N TYR A 37 11.21 1.71 -7.21
CA TYR A 37 11.32 0.54 -6.34
C TYR A 37 12.77 0.13 -6.08
N ASN A 38 13.58 0.03 -7.14
CA ASN A 38 14.95 -0.46 -7.02
C ASN A 38 15.99 0.65 -6.82
N GLU A 39 15.61 1.92 -6.89
CA GLU A 39 16.51 3.05 -6.64
C GLU A 39 16.73 3.32 -5.15
N ARG A 40 15.94 2.65 -4.29
CA ARG A 40 16.08 2.64 -2.83
C ARG A 40 16.04 4.05 -2.21
N VAL A 41 15.15 4.89 -2.72
CA VAL A 41 15.01 6.30 -2.28
C VAL A 41 13.98 6.44 -1.18
N GLY A 42 14.37 7.14 -0.12
CA GLY A 42 13.53 7.50 1.01
C GLY A 42 14.20 8.53 1.89
N ASN A 43 13.54 8.91 2.98
CA ASN A 43 14.13 9.72 4.02
C ASN A 43 13.66 9.25 5.40
N ILE A 44 14.46 9.63 6.41
CA ILE A 44 14.09 9.56 7.81
C ILE A 44 13.99 11.00 8.31
N ILE A 45 12.86 11.34 8.92
CA ILE A 45 12.53 12.67 9.39
C ILE A 45 12.36 12.58 10.89
N PHE A 46 13.05 13.45 11.61
CA PHE A 46 12.88 13.63 13.05
C PHE A 46 12.09 14.91 13.26
N VAL A 47 10.96 14.80 13.96
CA VAL A 47 10.15 15.94 14.40
C VAL A 47 10.40 16.08 15.90
N MET A 48 11.04 17.18 16.28
CA MET A 48 11.43 17.49 17.66
C MET A 48 10.88 18.86 18.07
N ALA A 49 10.57 19.02 19.34
CA ALA A 49 10.09 20.26 19.93
C ALA A 49 11.21 21.30 20.04
N ASP A 50 12.43 20.89 20.44
CA ASP A 50 13.60 21.77 20.45
C ASP A 50 14.52 21.52 19.26
N THR A 51 14.61 22.52 18.39
CA THR A 51 15.52 22.50 17.23
C THR A 51 17.00 22.38 17.60
N LYS A 52 17.40 22.74 18.82
CA LYS A 52 18.78 22.61 19.31
C LYS A 52 19.20 21.15 19.42
N GLU A 53 18.28 20.26 19.79
CA GLU A 53 18.56 18.82 19.94
C GLU A 53 18.76 18.11 18.58
N MET A 54 18.35 18.73 17.46
CA MET A 54 18.52 18.16 16.13
C MET A 54 19.98 17.89 15.76
N ILE A 55 20.92 18.71 16.26
CA ILE A 55 22.35 18.49 15.98
C ILE A 55 22.86 17.20 16.62
N HIS A 56 22.36 16.88 17.82
CA HIS A 56 22.73 15.68 18.55
C HIS A 56 22.17 14.44 17.85
N ALA A 57 20.88 14.43 17.52
CA ALA A 57 20.27 13.33 16.77
C ALA A 57 20.95 13.11 15.40
N LYS A 58 21.22 14.19 14.65
CA LYS A 58 21.89 14.11 13.35
C LYS A 58 23.30 13.53 13.46
N SER A 59 24.06 13.91 14.49
CA SER A 59 25.42 13.39 14.70
C SER A 59 25.42 11.88 14.92
N GLN A 60 24.53 11.37 15.78
CA GLN A 60 24.42 9.94 16.07
C GLN A 60 23.91 9.16 14.85
N LEU A 61 22.90 9.68 14.15
CA LEU A 61 22.40 9.05 12.92
C LEU A 61 23.47 8.95 11.85
N THR A 62 24.31 9.98 11.70
CA THR A 62 25.41 9.99 10.72
C THR A 62 26.45 8.92 11.04
N LEU A 63 26.76 8.68 12.32
CA LEU A 63 27.66 7.60 12.73
C LEU A 63 27.09 6.22 12.39
N ILE A 64 25.79 6.01 12.66
CA ILE A 64 25.09 4.76 12.30
C ILE A 64 25.12 4.54 10.78
N ILE A 65 24.75 5.55 10.00
CA ILE A 65 24.78 5.49 8.52
C ILE A 65 26.18 5.15 8.03
N ARG A 66 27.21 5.81 8.57
CA ARG A 66 28.60 5.60 8.18
C ARG A 66 29.06 4.17 8.45
N GLY A 67 28.67 3.61 9.60
CA GLY A 67 28.97 2.23 9.99
C GLY A 67 28.21 1.17 9.20
N MET A 68 27.00 1.48 8.71
CA MET A 68 26.18 0.53 7.96
C MET A 68 26.47 0.51 6.45
N TYR A 69 26.46 1.68 5.80
CA TYR A 69 26.54 1.76 4.34
C TYR A 69 27.27 3.00 3.82
N SER A 70 28.00 3.72 4.68
CA SER A 70 28.75 4.95 4.36
C SER A 70 27.87 6.14 3.97
N ASN A 71 27.22 6.10 2.80
CA ASN A 71 26.39 7.19 2.25
C ASN A 71 25.31 6.63 1.30
N PRO A 72 24.15 7.30 1.17
CA PRO A 72 23.03 6.78 0.40
C PRO A 72 23.23 6.90 -1.12
N PRO A 73 22.55 6.08 -1.93
CA PRO A 73 22.58 6.18 -3.39
C PRO A 73 22.00 7.52 -3.88
N ASN A 74 22.65 8.09 -4.90
CA ASN A 74 22.37 9.45 -5.36
C ASN A 74 21.32 9.53 -6.47
N HIS A 75 21.26 8.54 -7.36
CA HIS A 75 20.48 8.62 -8.61
C HIS A 75 19.00 8.91 -8.38
N GLY A 76 18.30 8.03 -7.66
CA GLY A 76 16.88 8.24 -7.40
C GLY A 76 16.60 9.45 -6.50
N ALA A 77 17.54 9.83 -5.61
CA ALA A 77 17.40 11.07 -4.82
C ALA A 77 17.41 12.32 -5.71
N ARG A 78 18.24 12.34 -6.77
CA ARG A 78 18.24 13.40 -7.78
C ARG A 78 16.94 13.43 -8.58
N ILE A 79 16.41 12.28 -9.00
CA ILE A 79 15.13 12.21 -9.72
C ILE A 79 14.02 12.85 -8.87
N VAL A 80 13.89 12.40 -7.62
CA VAL A 80 12.88 12.94 -6.68
C VAL A 80 13.09 14.44 -6.48
N ALA A 81 14.33 14.88 -6.24
CA ALA A 81 14.62 16.30 -6.04
C ALA A 81 14.30 17.16 -7.28
N THR A 82 14.57 16.66 -8.49
CA THR A 82 14.26 17.36 -9.75
C THR A 82 12.76 17.53 -9.92
N VAL A 83 11.98 16.46 -9.73
CA VAL A 83 10.52 16.50 -9.85
C VAL A 83 9.89 17.40 -8.79
N LEU A 84 10.30 17.25 -7.52
CA LEU A 84 9.68 18.00 -6.42
C LEU A 84 10.05 19.50 -6.40
N LYS A 85 11.15 19.91 -7.05
CA LYS A 85 11.58 21.32 -7.13
C LYS A 85 11.07 22.05 -8.36
N ASN A 86 10.59 21.33 -9.37
CA ASN A 86 10.03 21.92 -10.58
C ASN A 86 8.50 21.91 -10.48
N PRO A 87 7.82 23.07 -10.48
CA PRO A 87 6.36 23.14 -10.35
C PRO A 87 5.60 22.34 -11.41
N GLU A 88 6.05 22.35 -12.66
CA GLU A 88 5.39 21.63 -13.77
C GLU A 88 5.50 20.12 -13.58
N LEU A 89 6.71 19.61 -13.28
CA LEU A 89 6.93 18.20 -13.01
C LEU A 89 6.22 17.74 -11.72
N PHE A 90 6.09 18.63 -10.73
CA PHE A 90 5.38 18.33 -9.50
C PHE A 90 3.87 18.16 -9.74
N GLU A 91 3.26 19.02 -10.57
CA GLU A 91 1.86 18.85 -10.98
C GLU A 91 1.65 17.57 -11.79
N GLU A 92 2.51 17.31 -12.78
CA GLU A 92 2.47 16.07 -13.57
C GLU A 92 2.57 14.83 -12.68
N TRP A 93 3.49 14.84 -11.70
CA TRP A 93 3.64 13.76 -10.75
C TRP A 93 2.40 13.56 -9.86
N LYS A 94 1.74 14.63 -9.43
CA LYS A 94 0.47 14.54 -8.69
C LYS A 94 -0.62 13.90 -9.55
N ASP A 95 -0.70 14.24 -10.83
CA ASP A 95 -1.64 13.62 -11.76
C ASP A 95 -1.35 12.12 -11.97
N HIS A 96 -0.09 11.73 -12.08
CA HIS A 96 0.30 10.32 -12.11
C HIS A 96 -0.11 9.57 -10.84
N ILE A 97 0.03 10.18 -9.66
CA ILE A 97 -0.46 9.59 -8.40
C ILE A 97 -1.98 9.39 -8.44
N ARG A 98 -2.74 10.41 -8.88
CA ARG A 98 -4.20 10.32 -8.99
C ARG A 98 -4.60 9.17 -9.92
N THR A 99 -4.01 9.09 -11.11
CA THR A 99 -4.24 8.02 -12.09
C THR A 99 -3.99 6.64 -11.48
N MET A 100 -2.84 6.42 -10.84
CA MET A 100 -2.51 5.14 -10.20
C MET A 100 -3.51 4.79 -9.08
N SER A 101 -3.87 5.77 -8.23
CA SER A 101 -4.79 5.55 -7.12
C SER A 101 -6.22 5.26 -7.59
N ASN A 102 -6.68 5.93 -8.65
CA ASN A 102 -8.03 5.76 -9.19
C ASN A 102 -8.18 4.38 -9.84
N ARG A 103 -7.18 3.94 -10.62
CA ARG A 103 -7.16 2.59 -11.19
C ARG A 103 -7.22 1.50 -10.10
N ILE A 104 -6.56 1.70 -8.96
CA ILE A 104 -6.65 0.76 -7.82
C ILE A 104 -8.08 0.75 -7.24
N LYS A 105 -8.73 1.91 -7.09
CA LYS A 105 -10.11 2.00 -6.61
C LYS A 105 -11.08 1.33 -7.58
N GLU A 106 -10.91 1.54 -8.88
CA GLU A 106 -11.69 0.87 -9.93
C GLU A 106 -11.59 -0.64 -9.82
N MET A 107 -10.39 -1.19 -9.60
CA MET A 107 -10.22 -2.63 -9.40
C MET A 107 -10.87 -3.15 -8.11
N ARG A 108 -10.88 -2.35 -7.03
CA ARG A 108 -11.60 -2.69 -5.79
C ARG A 108 -13.11 -2.77 -6.04
N ILE A 109 -13.66 -1.76 -6.68
CA ILE A 109 -15.08 -1.68 -7.01
C ILE A 109 -15.46 -2.83 -7.97
N GLY A 110 -14.67 -3.03 -9.02
CA GLY A 110 -14.93 -4.06 -10.02
C GLY A 110 -14.89 -5.48 -9.45
N LEU A 111 -13.93 -5.79 -8.56
CA LEU A 111 -13.87 -7.08 -7.89
C LEU A 111 -15.08 -7.28 -6.96
N HIS A 112 -15.39 -6.27 -6.13
CA HIS A 112 -16.53 -6.30 -5.21
C HIS A 112 -17.85 -6.54 -5.94
N GLN A 113 -18.13 -5.78 -7.00
CA GLN A 113 -19.34 -5.93 -7.81
C GLN A 113 -19.50 -7.32 -8.41
N ARG A 114 -18.41 -7.91 -8.92
CA ARG A 114 -18.42 -9.26 -9.49
C ARG A 114 -18.70 -10.32 -8.41
N LEU A 115 -18.10 -10.20 -7.23
CA LEU A 115 -18.36 -11.12 -6.11
C LEU A 115 -19.83 -11.03 -5.64
N LEU A 116 -20.40 -9.82 -5.56
CA LEU A 116 -21.82 -9.66 -5.24
C LEU A 116 -22.73 -10.26 -6.32
N LYS A 117 -22.44 -10.01 -7.59
CA LYS A 117 -23.21 -10.56 -8.72
C LYS A 117 -23.19 -12.09 -8.76
N LEU A 118 -22.09 -12.72 -8.36
CA LEU A 118 -21.94 -14.17 -8.28
C LEU A 118 -22.63 -14.80 -7.05
N GLY A 119 -23.13 -13.97 -6.12
CA GLY A 119 -23.65 -14.43 -4.84
C GLY A 119 -22.58 -15.17 -4.02
N THR A 120 -21.33 -14.68 -4.06
CA THR A 120 -20.23 -15.30 -3.31
C THR A 120 -20.54 -15.24 -1.81
N PRO A 121 -20.46 -16.36 -1.07
CA PRO A 121 -20.74 -16.38 0.38
C PRO A 121 -19.90 -15.37 1.17
N GLY A 122 -20.49 -14.78 2.21
CA GLY A 122 -19.86 -13.77 3.07
C GLY A 122 -20.09 -12.32 2.61
N THR A 123 -19.55 -11.36 3.38
CA THR A 123 -19.58 -9.93 3.03
C THR A 123 -18.27 -9.52 2.37
N TRP A 124 -18.34 -8.63 1.38
CA TRP A 124 -17.17 -8.20 0.61
C TRP A 124 -16.88 -6.71 0.68
N ASP A 125 -17.64 -5.96 1.48
CA ASP A 125 -17.58 -4.50 1.56
C ASP A 125 -16.21 -3.98 2.03
N HIS A 126 -15.46 -4.79 2.78
CA HIS A 126 -14.10 -4.46 3.18
C HIS A 126 -13.16 -4.25 1.99
N ILE A 127 -13.42 -4.86 0.82
CA ILE A 127 -12.59 -4.65 -0.38
C ILE A 127 -12.64 -3.19 -0.83
N VAL A 128 -13.81 -2.55 -0.76
CA VAL A 128 -13.99 -1.14 -1.18
C VAL A 128 -13.74 -0.14 -0.05
N GLN A 129 -13.92 -0.56 1.21
CA GLN A 129 -13.62 0.28 2.38
C GLN A 129 -12.12 0.38 2.67
N GLN A 130 -11.35 -0.67 2.39
CA GLN A 130 -9.89 -0.66 2.51
C GLN A 130 -9.24 0.26 1.46
N ILE A 131 -8.10 0.84 1.80
CA ILE A 131 -7.35 1.78 0.95
C ILE A 131 -5.96 1.23 0.56
N GLY A 132 -5.35 1.85 -0.46
CA GLY A 132 -4.00 1.50 -0.91
C GLY A 132 -3.94 0.24 -1.77
N MET A 133 -2.74 -0.30 -1.95
CA MET A 133 -2.47 -1.39 -2.92
C MET A 133 -3.03 -2.75 -2.50
N PHE A 134 -3.17 -3.01 -1.20
CA PHE A 134 -3.41 -4.35 -0.70
C PHE A 134 -4.80 -4.48 -0.10
N SER A 135 -5.42 -5.63 -0.28
CA SER A 135 -6.67 -5.98 0.39
C SER A 135 -6.47 -7.26 1.19
N TYR A 136 -6.95 -7.29 2.42
CA TYR A 136 -7.12 -8.53 3.15
C TYR A 136 -8.50 -9.09 2.78
N THR A 137 -8.53 -10.17 2.01
CA THR A 137 -9.79 -10.70 1.46
C THR A 137 -10.61 -11.47 2.50
N GLY A 138 -9.96 -11.99 3.55
CA GLY A 138 -10.56 -12.93 4.49
C GLY A 138 -10.42 -14.40 4.08
N LEU A 139 -9.82 -14.67 2.91
CA LEU A 139 -9.58 -16.04 2.46
C LEU A 139 -8.61 -16.77 3.41
N ASN A 140 -9.01 -17.97 3.83
CA ASN A 140 -8.18 -18.82 4.67
C ASN A 140 -7.08 -19.52 3.84
N GLU A 141 -6.13 -20.16 4.52
CA GLU A 141 -4.98 -20.79 3.86
C GLU A 141 -5.39 -21.89 2.87
N LYS A 142 -6.43 -22.69 3.18
CA LYS A 142 -6.92 -23.76 2.31
C LYS A 142 -7.48 -23.19 1.01
N GLN A 143 -8.26 -22.12 1.10
CA GLN A 143 -8.80 -21.41 -0.05
C GLN A 143 -7.68 -20.77 -0.88
N VAL A 144 -6.71 -20.09 -0.24
CA VAL A 144 -5.53 -19.53 -0.92
C VAL A 144 -4.73 -20.61 -1.66
N LEU A 145 -4.54 -21.78 -1.04
CA LEU A 145 -3.81 -22.89 -1.64
C LEU A 145 -4.54 -23.44 -2.87
N HIS A 146 -5.87 -23.55 -2.81
CA HIS A 146 -6.67 -23.97 -3.95
C HIS A 146 -6.60 -22.97 -5.11
N LEU A 147 -6.75 -21.67 -4.81
CA LEU A 147 -6.56 -20.60 -5.80
C LEU A 147 -5.20 -20.70 -6.51
N ARG A 148 -4.14 -20.98 -5.76
CA ARG A 148 -2.81 -21.15 -6.32
C ARG A 148 -2.69 -22.39 -7.20
N ASN A 149 -3.12 -23.55 -6.69
CA ASN A 149 -2.86 -24.82 -7.33
C ASN A 149 -3.79 -25.11 -8.52
N HIS A 150 -5.02 -24.61 -8.49
CA HIS A 150 -6.03 -24.86 -9.52
C HIS A 150 -6.21 -23.69 -10.50
N TYR A 151 -6.22 -22.46 -9.98
CA TYR A 151 -6.44 -21.27 -10.81
C TYR A 151 -5.16 -20.46 -11.06
N HIS A 152 -4.00 -20.90 -10.56
CA HIS A 152 -2.74 -20.16 -10.72
C HIS A 152 -2.81 -18.70 -10.24
N ILE A 153 -3.64 -18.44 -9.22
CA ILE A 153 -3.77 -17.12 -8.59
C ILE A 153 -2.89 -17.10 -7.33
N TYR A 154 -1.77 -16.38 -7.41
CA TYR A 154 -0.76 -16.34 -6.35
C TYR A 154 -1.01 -15.17 -5.39
N THR A 155 -1.34 -15.50 -4.15
CA THR A 155 -1.60 -14.54 -3.07
C THR A 155 -0.81 -14.92 -1.82
N LEU A 156 -0.77 -14.06 -0.81
CA LEU A 156 -0.16 -14.45 0.47
C LEU A 156 -1.05 -15.47 1.19
N ARG A 157 -0.42 -16.38 1.95
CA ARG A 157 -1.11 -17.35 2.83
C ARG A 157 -2.12 -16.70 3.78
N SER A 158 -1.92 -15.42 4.11
CA SER A 158 -2.82 -14.61 4.94
C SER A 158 -4.08 -14.08 4.23
N GLY A 159 -4.32 -14.44 2.96
CA GLY A 159 -5.41 -13.88 2.15
C GLY A 159 -5.16 -12.44 1.71
N ARG A 160 -3.95 -11.89 1.91
CA ARG A 160 -3.60 -10.55 1.42
C ARG A 160 -3.34 -10.60 -0.09
N ILE A 161 -4.11 -9.84 -0.86
CA ILE A 161 -3.95 -9.67 -2.31
C ILE A 161 -3.40 -8.29 -2.66
N ASN A 162 -2.77 -8.19 -3.83
CA ASN A 162 -2.33 -6.91 -4.42
C ASN A 162 -3.31 -6.48 -5.52
N MET A 163 -4.07 -5.42 -5.29
CA MET A 163 -5.03 -4.84 -6.25
C MET A 163 -4.35 -4.34 -7.52
N CYS A 164 -3.02 -4.13 -7.50
CA CYS A 164 -2.26 -3.79 -8.69
C CYS A 164 -2.11 -4.95 -9.69
N GLY A 165 -2.30 -6.20 -9.26
CA GLY A 165 -2.30 -7.36 -10.15
C GLY A 165 -3.62 -7.56 -10.91
N LEU A 166 -4.68 -6.84 -10.52
CA LEU A 166 -5.98 -6.90 -11.16
C LEU A 166 -6.10 -5.87 -12.29
N ASN A 167 -6.78 -6.26 -13.36
CA ASN A 167 -7.14 -5.43 -14.51
C ASN A 167 -8.42 -5.99 -15.14
N GLU A 168 -9.00 -5.26 -16.09
CA GLU A 168 -10.27 -5.67 -16.73
C GLU A 168 -10.21 -7.04 -17.41
N THR A 169 -9.04 -7.50 -17.85
CA THR A 169 -8.94 -8.79 -18.56
C THR A 169 -8.88 -10.00 -17.62
N ASN A 170 -8.55 -9.80 -16.33
CA ASN A 170 -8.45 -10.89 -15.35
C ASN A 170 -9.46 -10.81 -14.20
N LEU A 171 -10.22 -9.72 -14.09
CA LEU A 171 -11.10 -9.49 -12.96
C LEU A 171 -12.22 -10.53 -12.84
N ASP A 172 -12.82 -10.91 -13.97
CA ASP A 172 -13.84 -11.95 -14.03
C ASP A 172 -13.27 -13.32 -13.66
N TYR A 173 -12.07 -13.65 -14.15
CA TYR A 173 -11.38 -14.90 -13.80
C TYR A 173 -11.13 -15.01 -12.30
N VAL A 174 -10.59 -13.95 -11.68
CA VAL A 174 -10.30 -13.91 -10.25
C VAL A 174 -11.58 -13.98 -9.41
N ALA A 175 -12.63 -13.26 -9.79
CA ALA A 175 -13.89 -13.27 -9.05
C ALA A 175 -14.58 -14.65 -9.08
N ASN A 176 -14.61 -15.29 -10.25
CA ASN A 176 -15.15 -16.65 -10.40
C ASN A 176 -14.35 -17.66 -9.57
N ALA A 177 -13.01 -17.60 -9.65
CA ALA A 177 -12.13 -18.48 -8.88
C ALA A 177 -12.35 -18.34 -7.37
N ILE A 178 -12.47 -17.12 -6.85
CA ILE A 178 -12.77 -16.86 -5.44
C ILE A 178 -14.13 -17.47 -5.05
N ASN A 179 -15.16 -17.22 -5.85
CA ASN A 179 -16.51 -17.74 -5.60
C ASN A 179 -16.56 -19.27 -5.55
N GLU A 180 -15.99 -19.93 -6.56
CA GLU A 180 -15.93 -21.40 -6.64
C GLU A 180 -15.11 -21.98 -5.49
N THR A 181 -13.97 -21.37 -5.17
CA THR A 181 -13.10 -21.81 -4.07
C THR A 181 -13.81 -21.76 -2.73
N ILE A 182 -14.54 -20.68 -2.44
CA ILE A 182 -15.28 -20.53 -1.17
C ILE A 182 -16.43 -21.51 -1.08
N LYS A 183 -17.13 -21.76 -2.19
CA LYS A 183 -18.22 -22.76 -2.24
C LYS A 183 -17.70 -24.19 -2.05
N LEU A 184 -16.51 -24.49 -2.56
CA LEU A 184 -15.86 -25.79 -2.41
C LEU A 184 -15.28 -25.97 -0.99
N PHE A 185 -14.75 -24.91 -0.40
CA PHE A 185 -14.19 -24.88 0.94
C PHE A 185 -14.88 -23.83 1.79
N PRO A 186 -16.15 -24.06 2.17
CA PRO A 186 -16.83 -23.17 3.09
C PRO A 186 -16.03 -23.12 4.39
N ASP A 187 -15.98 -21.95 5.02
CA ASP A 187 -15.44 -21.87 6.36
C ASP A 187 -16.23 -22.83 7.24
N ALA A 188 -15.53 -23.66 8.03
CA ALA A 188 -16.18 -24.38 9.09
C ALA A 188 -16.81 -23.32 9.97
N GLN A 189 -18.15 -23.26 10.00
CA GLN A 189 -18.83 -22.59 11.08
C GLN A 189 -18.16 -23.08 12.36
N SER A 190 -17.75 -22.12 13.17
CA SER A 190 -17.40 -22.40 14.55
C SER A 190 -18.69 -22.93 15.17
N ASP A 191 -18.87 -24.25 15.11
CA ASP A 191 -19.69 -25.02 16.03
C ASP A 191 -19.03 -24.88 17.41
N CYS A 192 -19.12 -23.67 17.96
CA CYS A 192 -18.92 -23.40 19.36
C CYS A 192 -20.33 -23.35 19.97
N THR A 193 -20.98 -24.52 19.99
CA THR A 193 -21.96 -24.79 21.04
C THR A 193 -21.20 -24.84 22.37
N CYS A 194 -21.31 -23.75 23.13
CA CYS A 194 -21.28 -23.78 24.58
C CYS A 194 -22.65 -23.30 25.07
#